data_AF-A0A813DRP2-F1
#
_entry.id   AF-A0A813DRP2-F1
#
_cell.length_a   1.000
_cell.length_b   1.000
_cell.length_c   1.000
_cell.angle_alpha   90.00
_cell.angle_beta   90.00
_cell.angle_gamma   90.00
#
_symmetry.space_group_name_H-M   'P 1'
#
loop_
_entity.id
_entity.type
_entity.pdbx_description
1 polymer ?
#
loop_
_entity_poly.entity_id
_entity_poly.type
_entity_poly.pdbx_seq_one_letter_code
_entity_poly.pdbx_strand_id
1 'polypeptide(L)'
;MGKKKEKAAKVSAEARAAAVTEDKVKVSKKRKLPKAATASEAPAPAPAPGAVVKGPPEVVAEEDVNEMPEDAYRAAAVVFFTRDASGSVATVLVAVEERKISAAQFGLDQKGKVTLPVVVFPQGRKEKKDKNDAVETAKREYIEETLDYGGLSKFLDFADFGGAESGEEAEEATTKRASGGDGVISSIWTGSGNLALYFPPAGMTVLFCEVPAAEAYLGGEQPAEKRRKQQETAAELAARPVPSATYHVGKVGHLEPFWIDAAHLRQVADSPDRAPKLLLQGKECRFFPTNASSLRLPEARAWLGLPPIVAK
;
A
#
# COMPACT_ATOMS: atom_id res chain seq x y z
N MET A 1 -41.75 -55.74 32.66
CA MET A 1 -40.72 -54.75 33.04
C MET A 1 -40.91 -53.54 32.14
N GLY A 2 -41.17 -52.30 32.54
CA GLY A 2 -41.32 -51.64 33.82
C GLY A 2 -41.42 -50.16 33.46
N LYS A 3 -42.60 -49.58 33.68
CA LYS A 3 -42.85 -48.13 33.64
C LYS A 3 -41.85 -47.43 34.56
N LYS A 4 -41.22 -46.33 34.13
CA LYS A 4 -40.83 -45.24 35.03
C LYS A 4 -40.41 -43.97 34.26
N LYS A 5 -41.16 -42.90 34.54
CA LYS A 5 -40.84 -41.46 34.44
C LYS A 5 -40.87 -40.89 33.02
N GLU A 6 -41.87 -40.11 32.57
CA GLU A 6 -42.75 -39.15 33.22
C GLU A 6 -42.04 -38.07 34.06
N LYS A 7 -42.33 -36.81 33.72
CA LYS A 7 -42.09 -35.55 34.44
C LYS A 7 -40.70 -34.89 34.31
N ALA A 8 -40.63 -33.95 33.37
CA ALA A 8 -40.34 -32.54 33.71
C ALA A 8 -40.86 -31.64 32.58
N ALA A 9 -42.16 -31.35 32.65
CA ALA A 9 -42.79 -30.27 31.92
C ALA A 9 -42.39 -28.92 32.54
N LYS A 10 -42.03 -27.97 31.68
CA LYS A 10 -42.77 -26.71 31.49
C LYS A 10 -42.99 -25.86 32.76
N VAL A 11 -42.23 -24.78 32.90
CA VAL A 11 -42.61 -23.60 33.70
C VAL A 11 -42.11 -22.32 33.02
N SER A 12 -43.11 -21.49 32.65
CA SER A 12 -43.17 -20.01 32.46
C SER A 12 -41.98 -19.26 31.83
N ALA A 13 -42.08 -18.57 30.69
CA ALA A 13 -43.01 -17.49 30.29
C ALA A 13 -43.08 -16.30 31.29
N GLU A 14 -42.69 -15.12 30.78
CA GLU A 14 -43.04 -13.75 31.22
C GLU A 14 -42.52 -13.19 32.56
N ALA A 15 -41.61 -12.21 32.45
CA ALA A 15 -41.64 -10.94 33.19
C ALA A 15 -40.67 -9.96 32.47
N ARG A 16 -41.16 -8.88 31.84
CA ARG A 16 -41.14 -7.47 32.34
C ARG A 16 -39.72 -6.94 32.62
N ALA A 17 -39.31 -5.71 32.32
CA ALA A 17 -39.85 -4.54 31.65
C ALA A 17 -38.72 -3.49 31.61
N ALA A 18 -38.80 -2.56 30.64
CA ALA A 18 -38.44 -1.13 30.70
C ALA A 18 -37.20 -0.62 31.51
N ALA A 19 -36.29 0.06 30.78
CA ALA A 19 -35.66 1.37 31.08
C ALA A 19 -34.72 1.69 29.89
N VAL A 20 -34.95 2.65 28.98
CA VAL A 20 -35.08 4.12 29.09
C VAL A 20 -34.04 4.77 30.00
N THR A 21 -33.07 5.43 29.37
CA THR A 21 -32.36 6.69 29.74
C THR A 21 -31.12 6.79 28.83
N GLU A 22 -30.63 7.92 28.35
CA GLU A 22 -31.12 9.29 28.18
C GLU A 22 -30.08 9.97 27.26
N ASP A 23 -30.55 10.91 26.44
CA ASP A 23 -29.76 11.83 25.64
C ASP A 23 -28.68 12.57 26.44
N LYS A 24 -27.46 12.65 25.89
CA LYS A 24 -26.60 13.83 26.06
C LYS A 24 -25.95 14.24 24.76
N VAL A 25 -26.74 14.96 23.97
CA VAL A 25 -26.29 15.88 22.92
C VAL A 25 -25.46 17.01 23.57
N LYS A 26 -24.15 17.06 23.30
CA LYS A 26 -23.31 18.25 23.57
C LYS A 26 -23.13 19.05 22.28
N VAL A 27 -24.05 20.00 22.06
CA VAL A 27 -23.87 21.11 21.12
C VAL A 27 -22.80 22.05 21.70
N SER A 28 -21.64 22.14 21.06
CA SER A 28 -20.70 23.23 21.27
C SER A 28 -20.64 24.10 20.01
N LYS A 29 -21.39 25.19 20.09
CA LYS A 29 -21.59 26.21 19.07
C LYS A 29 -20.44 27.22 19.19
N LYS A 30 -19.47 27.19 18.27
CA LYS A 30 -18.57 28.34 18.05
C LYS A 30 -18.75 28.86 16.62
N ARG A 31 -19.65 29.85 16.51
CA ARG A 31 -19.72 30.79 15.41
C ARG A 31 -18.43 31.63 15.40
N LYS A 32 -17.75 31.70 14.26
CA LYS A 32 -16.95 32.88 13.90
C LYS A 32 -17.33 33.25 12.46
N LEU A 33 -17.80 34.49 12.32
CA LEU A 33 -18.28 35.09 11.07
C LEU A 33 -17.12 35.29 10.07
N PRO A 34 -17.42 35.29 8.77
CA PRO A 34 -16.45 35.54 7.70
C PRO A 34 -16.20 37.04 7.52
N LYS A 35 -14.95 37.41 7.20
CA LYS A 35 -14.59 38.74 6.73
C LYS A 35 -14.43 38.68 5.20
N ALA A 36 -15.41 39.24 4.50
CA ALA A 36 -15.27 39.72 3.12
C ALA A 36 -14.33 40.97 3.14
N ALA A 37 -13.70 41.46 2.08
CA ALA A 37 -14.01 41.42 0.67
C ALA A 37 -12.77 41.89 -0.14
N THR A 38 -12.79 41.57 -1.44
CA THR A 38 -12.41 42.39 -2.60
C THR A 38 -11.02 43.06 -2.68
N ALA A 39 -10.27 42.67 -3.73
CA ALA A 39 -9.73 43.64 -4.68
C ALA A 39 -9.76 43.03 -6.10
N SER A 40 -10.43 43.75 -6.99
CA SER A 40 -10.57 43.60 -8.44
C SER A 40 -9.53 44.48 -9.15
N GLU A 41 -9.28 44.20 -10.43
CA GLU A 41 -8.71 45.09 -11.47
C GLU A 41 -7.21 45.46 -11.37
N ALA A 42 -6.42 45.54 -12.45
CA ALA A 42 -6.66 45.42 -13.89
C ALA A 42 -5.33 45.09 -14.61
N PRO A 43 -5.36 44.61 -15.87
CA PRO A 43 -4.17 44.26 -16.66
C PRO A 43 -3.76 45.35 -17.66
N ALA A 44 -2.46 45.46 -17.97
CA ALA A 44 -1.87 45.94 -19.25
C ALA A 44 -0.33 46.13 -19.11
N PRO A 45 0.47 46.25 -20.19
CA PRO A 45 0.23 45.90 -21.60
C PRO A 45 1.31 44.97 -22.20
N ALA A 46 1.02 44.45 -23.39
CA ALA A 46 1.96 43.76 -24.27
C ALA A 46 2.98 44.71 -24.91
N PRO A 47 4.21 44.26 -25.20
CA PRO A 47 5.01 44.78 -26.29
C PRO A 47 4.93 43.90 -27.55
N ALA A 48 5.03 44.59 -28.68
CA ALA A 48 4.79 44.17 -30.06
C ALA A 48 5.96 43.34 -30.66
N PRO A 49 5.79 42.82 -31.91
CA PRO A 49 6.59 41.74 -32.47
C PRO A 49 7.83 42.22 -33.23
N GLY A 50 8.85 41.35 -33.31
CA GLY A 50 9.84 41.40 -34.40
C GLY A 50 11.28 41.25 -33.96
N ALA A 51 11.82 40.03 -34.05
CA ALA A 51 13.21 39.79 -34.41
C ALA A 51 13.37 38.35 -34.90
N VAL A 52 13.48 38.21 -36.21
CA VAL A 52 13.93 36.99 -36.90
C VAL A 52 15.44 36.90 -36.73
N VAL A 53 15.94 35.81 -36.13
CA VAL A 53 17.36 35.44 -36.25
C VAL A 53 17.46 33.95 -36.58
N LYS A 54 18.14 33.68 -37.69
CA LYS A 54 18.51 32.38 -38.26
C LYS A 54 19.30 31.51 -37.26
N GLY A 55 19.04 30.20 -37.29
CA GLY A 55 19.98 29.16 -36.77
C GLY A 55 21.30 29.14 -37.55
N PRO A 56 22.31 28.28 -37.24
CA PRO A 56 22.23 26.86 -36.85
C PRO A 56 23.25 26.50 -35.72
N PRO A 57 23.63 25.24 -35.39
CA PRO A 57 23.20 23.92 -35.88
C PRO A 57 22.61 22.98 -34.81
N GLU A 58 21.95 21.96 -35.33
CA GLU A 58 21.44 20.77 -34.68
C GLU A 58 22.59 20.00 -34.02
N VAL A 59 22.69 20.16 -32.70
CA VAL A 59 23.43 19.24 -31.84
C VAL A 59 22.36 18.32 -31.28
N VAL A 60 22.35 17.08 -31.75
CA VAL A 60 21.57 16.01 -31.13
C VAL A 60 22.22 15.80 -29.77
N ALA A 61 21.72 16.50 -28.76
CA ALA A 61 22.01 16.17 -27.38
C ALA A 61 21.39 14.78 -27.19
N GLU A 62 22.25 13.77 -27.09
CA GLU A 62 21.88 12.57 -26.35
C GLU A 62 21.34 13.07 -25.02
N GLU A 63 20.03 12.92 -24.81
CA GLU A 63 19.43 13.22 -23.52
C GLU A 63 20.11 12.30 -22.54
N ASP A 64 21.03 12.89 -21.77
CA ASP A 64 21.59 12.34 -20.55
C ASP A 64 20.41 11.67 -19.84
N VAL A 65 20.49 10.34 -19.73
CA VAL A 65 19.56 9.56 -18.92
C VAL A 65 19.66 10.20 -17.56
N ASN A 66 18.65 11.00 -17.22
CA ASN A 66 18.63 11.87 -16.07
C ASN A 66 18.79 10.97 -14.85
N GLU A 67 20.04 10.76 -14.41
CA GLU A 67 20.40 10.04 -13.20
C GLU A 67 19.70 10.79 -12.08
N MET A 68 18.50 10.30 -11.77
CA MET A 68 17.67 10.90 -10.76
C MET A 68 18.46 10.83 -9.46
N PRO A 69 18.75 11.97 -8.81
CA PRO A 69 19.57 11.95 -7.61
C PRO A 69 18.91 11.03 -6.59
N GLU A 70 19.67 10.11 -6.00
CA GLU A 70 19.17 9.14 -4.99
C GLU A 70 18.41 9.82 -3.83
N ASP A 71 18.63 11.12 -3.64
CA ASP A 71 17.90 11.99 -2.71
C ASP A 71 16.44 12.31 -3.12
N ALA A 72 16.00 11.93 -4.32
CA ALA A 72 14.70 12.30 -4.87
C ALA A 72 13.53 11.55 -4.23
N TYR A 73 13.77 10.41 -3.59
CA TYR A 73 12.70 9.65 -2.94
C TYR A 73 12.53 10.04 -1.46
N ARG A 74 11.27 10.16 -1.06
CA ARG A 74 10.77 10.63 0.25
C ARG A 74 9.94 9.56 0.96
N ALA A 75 9.53 8.52 0.25
CA ALA A 75 8.71 7.43 0.73
C ALA A 75 9.05 6.14 -0.01
N ALA A 76 8.73 4.99 0.59
CA ALA A 76 8.82 3.71 -0.08
C ALA A 76 7.58 2.86 0.19
N ALA A 77 7.23 2.00 -0.75
CA ALA A 77 6.15 1.03 -0.67
C ALA A 77 6.64 -0.35 -1.11
N VAL A 78 6.04 -1.41 -0.58
CA VAL A 78 6.31 -2.79 -1.03
C VAL A 78 5.05 -3.46 -1.56
N VAL A 79 5.22 -4.22 -2.64
CA VAL A 79 4.20 -5.04 -3.29
C VAL A 79 4.74 -6.45 -3.39
N PHE A 80 4.29 -7.35 -2.51
CA PHE A 80 4.62 -8.76 -2.62
C PHE A 80 3.72 -9.44 -3.65
N PHE A 81 4.28 -10.28 -4.51
CA PHE A 81 3.52 -10.99 -5.52
C PHE A 81 4.05 -12.41 -5.77
N THR A 82 3.23 -13.23 -6.41
CA THR A 82 3.61 -14.56 -6.88
C THR A 82 3.41 -14.65 -8.40
N ARG A 83 4.12 -15.60 -9.03
CA ARG A 83 3.91 -15.96 -10.44
C ARG A 83 3.23 -17.31 -10.58
N ASP A 84 2.48 -17.48 -11.65
CA ASP A 84 1.95 -18.78 -12.06
C ASP A 84 2.99 -19.60 -12.83
N ALA A 85 2.60 -20.80 -13.25
CA ALA A 85 3.46 -21.69 -14.04
C ALA A 85 3.87 -21.12 -15.41
N SER A 86 3.19 -20.08 -15.90
CA SER A 86 3.56 -19.37 -17.14
C SER A 86 4.56 -18.24 -16.91
N GLY A 87 4.91 -17.96 -15.64
CA GLY A 87 5.73 -16.80 -15.26
C GLY A 87 4.93 -15.50 -15.21
N SER A 88 3.60 -15.52 -15.32
CA SER A 88 2.77 -14.33 -15.23
C SER A 88 2.44 -14.00 -13.78
N VAL A 89 2.28 -12.72 -13.44
CA VAL A 89 1.83 -12.31 -12.09
C VAL A 89 0.45 -12.89 -11.81
N ALA A 90 0.37 -13.72 -10.77
CA ALA A 90 -0.81 -14.51 -10.42
C ALA A 90 -1.58 -13.86 -9.27
N THR A 91 -0.93 -13.70 -8.12
CA THR A 91 -1.53 -13.07 -6.93
C THR A 91 -0.63 -11.98 -6.38
N VAL A 92 -1.25 -10.99 -5.75
CA VAL A 92 -0.57 -9.84 -5.16
C VAL A 92 -1.10 -9.61 -3.75
N LEU A 93 -0.20 -9.33 -2.83
CA LEU A 93 -0.54 -8.96 -1.47
C LEU A 93 -0.94 -7.49 -1.44
N VAL A 94 -2.14 -7.22 -0.96
CA VAL A 94 -2.65 -5.89 -0.63
C VAL A 94 -3.00 -5.83 0.84
N ALA A 95 -3.23 -4.63 1.36
CA ALA A 95 -3.75 -4.42 2.69
C ALA A 95 -5.01 -3.55 2.67
N VAL A 96 -5.88 -3.73 3.66
CA VAL A 96 -7.05 -2.86 3.89
C VAL A 96 -6.88 -2.10 5.19
N GLU A 97 -7.22 -0.81 5.16
CA GLU A 97 -7.36 0.03 6.36
C GLU A 97 -8.59 0.94 6.28
N GLU A 98 -9.10 1.38 7.43
CA GLU A 98 -10.10 2.44 7.52
C GLU A 98 -9.42 3.80 7.55
N ARG A 99 -9.61 4.60 6.50
CA ARG A 99 -8.90 5.87 6.37
C ARG A 99 -9.81 7.08 6.18
N LYS A 100 -9.55 8.11 6.99
CA LYS A 100 -10.27 9.39 6.93
C LYS A 100 -9.60 10.33 5.92
N ILE A 101 -10.21 10.47 4.75
CA ILE A 101 -9.64 11.18 3.59
C ILE A 101 -10.63 12.23 3.05
N SER A 102 -10.12 13.23 2.35
CA SER A 102 -10.96 14.17 1.59
C SER A 102 -11.83 13.43 0.57
N ALA A 103 -13.13 13.69 0.57
CA ALA A 103 -14.05 13.09 -0.40
C ALA A 103 -13.62 13.34 -1.87
N ALA A 104 -13.05 14.52 -2.16
CA ALA A 104 -12.53 14.86 -3.47
C ALA A 104 -11.32 14.01 -3.90
N GLN A 105 -10.53 13.48 -2.96
CA GLN A 105 -9.44 12.56 -3.29
C GLN A 105 -9.96 11.20 -3.79
N PHE A 106 -11.19 10.83 -3.45
CA PHE A 106 -11.88 9.65 -3.98
C PHE A 106 -12.76 9.97 -5.21
N GLY A 107 -12.73 11.21 -5.72
CA GLY A 107 -13.63 11.62 -6.81
C GLY A 107 -15.10 11.63 -6.41
N LEU A 108 -15.41 11.88 -5.13
CA LEU A 108 -16.78 12.00 -4.65
C LEU A 108 -17.23 13.47 -4.68
N ASP A 109 -18.48 13.71 -5.09
CA ASP A 109 -19.05 15.08 -5.19
C ASP A 109 -19.35 15.73 -3.83
N GLN A 110 -19.44 14.93 -2.77
CA GLN A 110 -19.69 15.44 -1.44
C GLN A 110 -18.49 16.23 -0.89
N LYS A 111 -18.77 17.30 -0.13
CA LYS A 111 -17.74 18.10 0.52
C LYS A 111 -17.28 17.45 1.83
N GLY A 112 -16.03 17.70 2.21
CA GLY A 112 -15.49 17.34 3.53
C GLY A 112 -14.65 16.05 3.53
N LYS A 113 -14.57 15.42 4.71
CA LYS A 113 -13.80 14.19 4.93
C LYS A 113 -14.74 13.01 5.12
N VAL A 114 -14.38 11.88 4.54
CA VAL A 114 -15.07 10.59 4.70
C VAL A 114 -14.12 9.56 5.26
N THR A 115 -14.66 8.62 6.02
CA THR A 115 -13.93 7.43 6.46
C THR A 115 -14.46 6.26 5.64
N LEU A 116 -13.57 5.60 4.91
CA LEU A 116 -13.90 4.47 4.05
C LEU A 116 -12.80 3.39 4.18
N PRO A 117 -13.14 2.12 3.96
CA PRO A 117 -12.16 1.07 3.78
C PRO A 117 -11.40 1.28 2.46
N VAL A 118 -10.08 1.35 2.57
CA VAL A 118 -9.19 1.55 1.43
C VAL A 118 -8.22 0.39 1.27
N VAL A 119 -7.98 0.02 0.01
CA VAL A 119 -6.92 -0.92 -0.37
C VAL A 119 -5.63 -0.14 -0.59
N VAL A 120 -4.57 -0.56 0.07
CA VAL A 120 -3.24 0.06 0.04
C VAL A 120 -2.16 -1.01 -0.13
N PHE A 121 -0.99 -0.56 -0.58
CA PHE A 121 0.27 -1.26 -0.33
C PHE A 121 0.89 -0.68 0.94
N PRO A 122 1.47 -1.52 1.82
CA PRO A 122 2.26 -1.06 2.95
C PRO A 122 3.33 -0.07 2.49
N GLN A 123 3.33 1.12 3.08
CA GLN A 123 4.14 2.23 2.60
C GLN A 123 4.28 3.31 3.66
N GLY A 124 5.40 4.03 3.60
CA GLY A 124 5.58 5.17 4.47
C GLY A 124 6.79 6.01 4.12
N ARG A 125 7.08 6.97 4.99
CA ARG A 125 8.09 7.99 4.73
C ARG A 125 9.47 7.45 5.04
N LYS A 126 10.44 7.91 4.26
CA LYS A 126 11.85 7.70 4.53
C LYS A 126 12.21 8.34 5.87
N GLU A 127 12.86 7.58 6.74
CA GLU A 127 13.41 8.05 8.00
C GLU A 127 14.94 7.97 8.01
N LYS A 128 15.58 8.78 8.87
CA LYS A 128 17.05 8.81 8.98
C LYS A 128 17.66 7.44 9.34
N LYS A 129 16.91 6.61 10.08
CA LYS A 129 17.34 5.27 10.47
C LYS A 129 17.33 4.26 9.32
N ASP A 130 16.64 4.58 8.23
CA ASP A 130 16.57 3.73 7.03
C ASP A 130 17.81 3.90 6.16
N LYS A 131 18.83 4.66 6.60
CA LYS A 131 20.12 4.87 5.92
C LYS A 131 19.99 5.42 4.49
N ASN A 132 18.89 6.11 4.19
CA ASN A 132 18.53 6.53 2.84
C ASN A 132 18.39 5.38 1.83
N ASP A 133 18.00 4.20 2.31
CA ASP A 133 17.72 3.02 1.48
C ASP A 133 16.20 2.77 1.36
N ALA A 134 15.71 2.57 0.14
CA ALA A 134 14.28 2.38 -0.11
C ALA A 134 13.78 1.00 0.35
N VAL A 135 14.64 -0.02 0.28
CA VAL A 135 14.36 -1.38 0.78
C VAL A 135 14.22 -1.35 2.29
N GLU A 136 15.12 -0.68 3.00
CA GLU A 136 15.05 -0.53 4.46
C GLU A 136 13.78 0.24 4.89
N THR A 137 13.43 1.33 4.19
CA THR A 137 12.17 2.04 4.43
C THR A 137 10.97 1.12 4.21
N ALA A 138 10.88 0.44 3.06
CA ALA A 138 9.73 -0.41 2.73
C ALA A 138 9.62 -1.61 3.68
N LYS A 139 10.75 -2.23 4.05
CA LYS A 139 10.81 -3.34 5.00
C LYS A 139 10.32 -2.92 6.37
N ARG A 140 10.79 -1.77 6.88
CA ARG A 140 10.33 -1.23 8.16
C ARG A 140 8.83 -0.99 8.17
N GLU A 141 8.31 -0.27 7.17
CA GLU A 141 6.89 0.04 7.07
C GLU A 141 6.06 -1.24 6.96
N TYR A 142 6.49 -2.22 6.17
CA TYR A 142 5.83 -3.52 6.11
C TYR A 142 5.72 -4.22 7.48
N ILE A 143 6.83 -4.28 8.22
CA ILE A 143 6.88 -4.91 9.55
C ILE A 143 5.99 -4.16 10.53
N GLU A 144 6.11 -2.83 10.61
CA GLU A 144 5.36 -1.99 11.54
C GLU A 144 3.86 -2.01 11.23
N GLU A 145 3.46 -1.91 9.96
CA GLU A 145 2.07 -1.77 9.55
C GLU A 145 1.31 -3.10 9.52
N THR A 146 1.97 -4.20 9.15
CA THR A 146 1.34 -5.52 8.95
C THR A 146 1.69 -6.56 10.00
N LEU A 147 2.61 -6.25 10.92
CA LEU A 147 3.24 -7.19 11.85
C LEU A 147 3.97 -8.33 11.13
N ASP A 148 4.69 -7.96 10.07
CA ASP A 148 5.43 -8.87 9.19
C ASP A 148 4.59 -10.05 8.73
N TYR A 149 3.46 -9.75 8.08
CA TYR A 149 2.52 -10.79 7.68
C TYR A 149 3.22 -11.89 6.86
N GLY A 150 3.08 -13.15 7.28
CA GLY A 150 3.72 -14.29 6.63
C GLY A 150 5.25 -14.31 6.70
N GLY A 151 5.89 -13.44 7.48
CA GLY A 151 7.36 -13.34 7.54
C GLY A 151 7.98 -12.96 6.20
N LEU A 152 7.24 -12.23 5.35
CA LEU A 152 7.67 -11.93 3.97
C LEU A 152 8.77 -10.88 3.91
N SER A 153 9.02 -10.13 4.99
CA SER A 153 10.09 -9.15 5.07
C SER A 153 11.47 -9.74 4.74
N LYS A 154 11.68 -11.05 5.01
CA LYS A 154 12.92 -11.76 4.67
C LYS A 154 13.22 -11.75 3.16
N PHE A 155 12.21 -11.74 2.29
CA PHE A 155 12.42 -11.76 0.85
C PHE A 155 12.98 -10.44 0.31
N LEU A 156 12.80 -9.33 1.04
CA LEU A 156 13.41 -8.05 0.68
C LEU A 156 14.93 -8.05 0.88
N ASP A 157 15.46 -8.85 1.82
CA ASP A 157 16.91 -8.94 2.07
C ASP A 157 17.67 -9.65 0.95
N PHE A 158 16.99 -10.52 0.21
CA PHE A 158 17.55 -11.29 -0.90
C PHE A 158 17.12 -10.75 -2.26
N ALA A 159 16.23 -9.75 -2.28
CA ALA A 159 15.72 -9.19 -3.51
C ALA A 159 16.78 -8.31 -4.16
N ASP A 160 17.18 -8.70 -5.36
CA ASP A 160 17.91 -7.81 -6.23
C ASP A 160 16.92 -6.87 -6.93
N PHE A 161 17.14 -5.57 -6.76
CA PHE A 161 16.39 -4.49 -7.42
C PHE A 161 17.25 -3.72 -8.43
N GLY A 162 18.47 -4.21 -8.71
CA GLY A 162 19.33 -3.69 -9.76
C GLY A 162 18.77 -4.05 -11.14
N GLY A 163 18.65 -3.06 -12.01
CA GLY A 163 18.16 -3.25 -13.37
C GLY A 163 19.00 -4.28 -14.13
N ALA A 164 18.33 -5.16 -14.87
CA ALA A 164 18.93 -6.14 -15.77
C ALA A 164 19.62 -5.48 -17.00
N GLU A 165 20.49 -4.52 -16.76
CA GLU A 165 21.32 -3.87 -17.78
C GLU A 165 22.79 -4.18 -17.53
N SER A 166 23.17 -5.43 -17.77
CA SER A 166 24.46 -5.76 -18.39
C SER A 166 24.43 -7.24 -18.73
N GLY A 167 24.75 -7.56 -19.98
CA GLY A 167 24.87 -8.94 -20.47
C GLY A 167 26.10 -9.67 -19.91
N GLU A 168 26.40 -9.47 -18.63
CA GLU A 168 27.28 -10.37 -17.90
C GLU A 168 26.39 -11.54 -17.43
N GLU A 169 26.87 -12.76 -17.66
CA GLU A 169 26.22 -13.98 -17.18
C GLU A 169 25.75 -13.74 -15.75
N ALA A 170 24.47 -14.00 -15.47
CA ALA A 170 23.90 -13.89 -14.14
C ALA A 170 24.71 -14.79 -13.19
N GLU A 171 25.80 -14.26 -12.63
CA GLU A 171 26.43 -14.83 -11.44
C GLU A 171 25.30 -14.90 -10.43
N GLU A 172 25.06 -16.11 -9.91
CA GLU A 172 24.11 -16.38 -8.83
C GLU A 172 24.09 -15.18 -7.89
N ALA A 173 22.91 -14.55 -7.74
CA ALA A 173 22.69 -13.42 -6.87
C ALA A 173 23.36 -13.68 -5.50
N THR A 174 24.57 -13.17 -5.34
CA THR A 174 25.43 -13.45 -4.19
C THR A 174 25.26 -12.32 -3.20
N THR A 175 24.16 -12.33 -2.46
CA THR A 175 24.15 -11.66 -1.16
C THR A 175 24.62 -12.67 -0.12
N LYS A 176 25.83 -12.43 0.39
CA LYS A 176 26.57 -13.19 1.41
C LYS A 176 25.68 -14.09 2.28
N ARG A 177 25.89 -15.41 2.14
CA ARG A 177 25.41 -16.48 3.05
C ARG A 177 25.32 -15.99 4.49
N ALA A 178 24.10 -15.83 5.00
CA ALA A 178 23.84 -16.03 6.42
C ALA A 178 23.96 -17.53 6.68
N SER A 179 25.11 -17.95 7.18
CA SER A 179 25.35 -19.30 7.67
C SER A 179 24.42 -19.60 8.83
N GLY A 180 23.41 -20.47 8.63
CA GLY A 180 22.67 -21.08 9.72
C GLY A 180 21.24 -21.49 9.35
N GLY A 181 21.07 -22.73 8.90
CA GLY A 181 19.76 -23.37 8.83
C GLY A 181 19.70 -24.49 7.81
N ASP A 182 19.92 -25.73 8.25
CA ASP A 182 19.68 -26.94 7.47
C ASP A 182 18.19 -27.02 7.06
N GLY A 183 17.95 -26.80 5.77
CA GLY A 183 16.61 -26.90 5.18
C GLY A 183 16.67 -26.54 3.71
N VAL A 184 17.02 -27.53 2.87
CA VAL A 184 17.07 -27.40 1.41
C VAL A 184 15.67 -27.06 0.88
N ILE A 185 15.41 -25.78 0.65
CA ILE A 185 14.37 -25.33 -0.28
C ILE A 185 15.02 -25.26 -1.66
N SER A 186 15.04 -26.40 -2.33
CA SER A 186 15.45 -26.53 -3.74
C SER A 186 14.31 -26.05 -4.66
N SER A 187 13.99 -24.78 -4.57
CA SER A 187 13.42 -24.04 -5.69
C SER A 187 14.31 -22.83 -5.84
N ILE A 188 15.07 -22.76 -6.93
CA ILE A 188 15.94 -21.63 -7.25
C ILE A 188 15.02 -20.42 -7.42
N TRP A 189 14.77 -19.71 -6.32
CA TRP A 189 14.16 -18.40 -6.35
C TRP A 189 15.24 -17.48 -6.89
N THR A 190 15.07 -17.03 -8.13
CA THR A 190 16.08 -16.25 -8.84
C THR A 190 15.98 -14.76 -8.53
N GLY A 191 14.88 -14.30 -7.92
CA GLY A 191 14.59 -12.86 -7.78
C GLY A 191 14.42 -12.11 -9.12
N SER A 192 14.51 -12.81 -10.26
CA SER A 192 14.65 -12.25 -11.61
C SER A 192 13.41 -11.55 -12.15
N GLY A 193 12.37 -11.39 -11.33
CA GLY A 193 11.12 -10.70 -11.65
C GLY A 193 10.83 -9.50 -10.75
N ASN A 194 11.75 -9.16 -9.83
CA ASN A 194 11.64 -8.00 -8.96
C ASN A 194 11.75 -6.71 -9.76
N LEU A 195 11.12 -5.65 -9.27
CA LEU A 195 11.10 -4.35 -9.94
C LEU A 195 11.08 -3.23 -8.90
N ALA A 196 11.92 -2.22 -9.08
CA ALA A 196 11.84 -0.98 -8.31
C ALA A 196 11.37 0.14 -9.24
N LEU A 197 10.25 0.78 -8.91
CA LEU A 197 9.71 1.90 -9.68
C LEU A 197 9.73 3.18 -8.88
N TYR A 198 10.34 4.22 -9.44
CA TYR A 198 10.15 5.56 -8.90
C TYR A 198 8.80 6.12 -9.38
N PHE A 199 8.00 6.62 -8.44
CA PHE A 199 6.73 7.30 -8.68
C PHE A 199 6.90 8.80 -8.35
N PRO A 200 7.22 9.64 -9.34
CA PRO A 200 7.54 11.06 -9.13
C PRO A 200 6.46 11.87 -8.40
N PRO A 201 5.15 11.71 -8.68
CA PRO A 201 4.12 12.52 -8.04
C PRO A 201 4.08 12.42 -6.51
N ALA A 202 4.56 11.32 -5.94
CA ALA A 202 4.70 11.15 -4.50
C ALA A 202 6.16 11.16 -4.01
N GLY A 203 7.13 11.28 -4.92
CA GLY A 203 8.54 11.03 -4.65
C GLY A 203 8.73 9.70 -3.94
N MET A 204 8.14 8.63 -4.47
CA MET A 204 8.04 7.34 -3.77
C MET A 204 8.64 6.23 -4.59
N THR A 205 9.46 5.37 -3.99
CA THR A 205 9.92 4.13 -4.63
C THR A 205 8.95 3.00 -4.30
N VAL A 206 8.51 2.24 -5.30
CA VAL A 206 7.62 1.09 -5.14
C VAL A 206 8.39 -0.17 -5.51
N LEU A 207 8.58 -1.06 -4.53
CA LEU A 207 9.32 -2.30 -4.66
C LEU A 207 8.36 -3.45 -4.90
N PHE A 208 8.40 -4.04 -6.08
CA PHE A 208 7.68 -5.26 -6.42
C PHE A 208 8.59 -6.44 -6.13
N CYS A 209 8.25 -7.21 -5.10
CA CYS A 209 9.07 -8.31 -4.60
C CYS A 209 8.35 -9.64 -4.83
N GLU A 210 8.95 -10.49 -5.66
CA GLU A 210 8.45 -11.83 -5.92
C GLU A 210 8.69 -12.73 -4.72
N VAL A 211 7.68 -13.49 -4.32
CA VAL A 211 7.78 -14.52 -3.28
C VAL A 211 7.34 -15.88 -3.84
N PRO A 212 7.91 -16.98 -3.35
CA PRO A 212 7.45 -18.32 -3.72
C PRO A 212 5.96 -18.48 -3.44
N ALA A 213 5.22 -19.10 -4.37
CA ALA A 213 3.78 -19.28 -4.22
C ALA A 213 3.41 -20.00 -2.91
N ALA A 214 4.22 -20.98 -2.48
CA ALA A 214 4.04 -21.67 -1.20
C ALA A 214 4.01 -20.70 0.00
N GLU A 215 4.85 -19.67 0.00
CA GLU A 215 4.98 -18.70 1.10
C GLU A 215 3.78 -17.75 1.16
N ALA A 216 3.17 -17.43 0.01
CA ALA A 216 1.91 -16.69 -0.03
C ALA A 216 0.76 -17.45 0.67
N TYR A 217 0.74 -18.78 0.56
CA TYR A 217 -0.31 -19.63 1.14
C TYR A 217 0.01 -20.15 2.54
N LEU A 218 1.27 -20.11 2.99
CA LEU A 218 1.67 -20.45 4.36
C LEU A 218 1.10 -19.45 5.41
N GLY A 219 0.68 -18.26 4.99
CA GLY A 219 -0.03 -17.27 5.83
C GLY A 219 -1.46 -17.66 6.24
N GLY A 220 -1.87 -18.92 6.01
CA GLY A 220 -3.16 -19.51 6.37
C GLY A 220 -3.35 -19.80 7.87
N GLU A 221 -2.76 -19.00 8.78
CA GLU A 221 -3.18 -19.02 10.18
C GLU A 221 -4.65 -18.64 10.27
N GLN A 222 -5.42 -19.35 11.09
CA GLN A 222 -6.85 -19.05 11.24
C GLN A 222 -7.02 -17.59 11.69
N PRO A 223 -8.03 -16.85 11.18
CA PRO A 223 -8.22 -15.43 11.47
C PRO A 223 -8.23 -15.09 12.97
N ALA A 224 -8.64 -16.02 13.82
CA ALA A 224 -8.67 -15.86 15.27
C ALA A 224 -7.27 -15.93 15.91
N GLU A 225 -6.42 -16.86 15.48
CA GLU A 225 -5.04 -16.98 15.99
C GLU A 225 -4.17 -15.83 15.49
N LYS A 226 -4.37 -15.42 14.22
CA LYS A 226 -3.76 -14.22 13.65
C LYS A 226 -4.13 -12.97 14.44
N ARG A 227 -5.42 -12.74 14.72
CA ARG A 227 -5.86 -11.61 15.55
C ARG A 227 -5.29 -11.67 16.96
N ARG A 228 -5.17 -12.86 17.56
CA ARG A 228 -4.61 -13.02 18.90
C ARG A 228 -3.12 -12.67 18.92
N LYS A 229 -2.32 -13.23 18.01
CA LYS A 229 -0.90 -12.87 17.87
C LYS A 229 -0.72 -11.39 17.56
N GLN A 230 -1.53 -10.82 16.66
CA GLN A 230 -1.46 -9.39 16.36
C GLN A 230 -1.77 -8.53 17.58
N GLN A 231 -2.75 -8.91 18.39
CA GLN A 231 -3.06 -8.23 19.65
C GLN A 231 -1.96 -8.39 20.70
N GLU A 232 -1.36 -9.59 20.82
CA GLU A 232 -0.25 -9.87 21.72
C GLU A 232 1.00 -9.07 21.32
N THR A 233 1.39 -9.08 20.04
CA THR A 233 2.52 -8.32 19.52
C THR A 233 2.28 -6.80 19.57
N ALA A 234 1.07 -6.33 19.24
CA ALA A 234 0.72 -4.93 19.39
C ALA A 234 0.73 -4.49 20.87
N ALA A 235 0.27 -5.35 21.79
CA ALA A 235 0.33 -5.09 23.23
C ALA A 235 1.77 -5.08 23.74
N GLU A 236 2.62 -5.99 23.28
CA GLU A 236 4.04 -6.01 23.60
C GLU A 236 4.76 -4.75 23.09
N LEU A 237 4.50 -4.35 21.85
CA LEU A 237 5.05 -3.13 21.26
C LEU A 237 4.52 -1.88 21.97
N ALA A 238 3.25 -1.86 22.41
CA ALA A 238 2.68 -0.79 23.22
C ALA A 238 3.20 -0.76 24.66
N ALA A 239 3.65 -1.90 25.20
CA ALA A 239 4.25 -2.01 26.53
C ALA A 239 5.73 -1.59 26.55
N ARG A 240 6.39 -1.49 25.38
CA ARG A 240 7.74 -0.92 25.29
C ARG A 240 7.71 0.57 25.66
N PRO A 241 8.70 1.07 26.42
CA PRO A 241 8.74 2.47 26.81
C PRO A 241 8.74 3.37 25.58
N VAL A 242 7.79 4.31 25.55
CA VAL A 242 7.62 5.26 24.44
C VAL A 242 8.94 6.02 24.24
N PRO A 243 9.58 5.94 23.06
CA PRO A 243 10.77 6.73 22.78
C PRO A 243 10.44 8.22 22.94
N SER A 244 11.44 9.04 23.27
CA SER A 244 11.29 10.47 23.58
C SER A 244 10.33 11.21 22.63
N ALA A 245 9.64 12.23 23.13
CA ALA A 245 8.52 12.99 22.53
C ALA A 245 8.68 13.51 21.08
N THR A 246 9.84 13.36 20.46
CA THR A 246 10.13 13.59 19.04
C THR A 246 9.73 12.43 18.12
N TYR A 247 9.39 11.26 18.67
CA TYR A 247 9.15 10.05 17.88
C TYR A 247 7.66 9.70 17.90
N HIS A 248 7.01 9.71 16.74
CA HIS A 248 5.66 9.18 16.55
C HIS A 248 5.79 7.96 15.65
N VAL A 249 5.86 6.77 16.24
CA VAL A 249 5.60 5.54 15.48
C VAL A 249 4.18 5.66 14.95
N GLY A 250 3.98 5.34 13.66
CA GLY A 250 2.65 5.21 13.09
C GLY A 250 1.81 4.19 13.87
N LYS A 251 0.56 3.98 13.45
CA LYS A 251 -0.23 2.88 14.02
C LYS A 251 0.47 1.57 13.64
N VAL A 252 0.75 0.74 14.62
CA VAL A 252 1.34 -0.59 14.39
C VAL A 252 0.22 -1.60 14.14
N GLY A 253 0.42 -2.52 13.20
CA GLY A 253 -0.50 -3.65 12.97
C GLY A 253 -1.93 -3.24 12.59
N HIS A 254 -2.08 -2.10 11.91
CA HIS A 254 -3.38 -1.54 11.55
C HIS A 254 -3.85 -1.93 10.16
N LEU A 255 -2.95 -2.48 9.33
CA LEU A 255 -3.25 -2.99 8.02
C LEU A 255 -3.72 -4.44 8.12
N GLU A 256 -4.82 -4.76 7.43
CA GLU A 256 -5.30 -6.14 7.28
C GLU A 256 -4.85 -6.68 5.91
N PRO A 257 -3.87 -7.61 5.83
CA PRO A 257 -3.34 -8.08 4.56
C PRO A 257 -4.22 -9.15 3.89
N PHE A 258 -4.31 -9.11 2.57
CA PHE A 258 -5.05 -10.02 1.71
C PHE A 258 -4.27 -10.34 0.43
N TRP A 259 -4.17 -11.62 0.10
CA TRP A 259 -3.77 -12.04 -1.24
C TRP A 259 -4.96 -11.93 -2.18
N ILE A 260 -4.79 -11.22 -3.30
CA ILE A 260 -5.82 -11.05 -4.34
C ILE A 260 -5.28 -11.49 -5.69
N ASP A 261 -6.20 -11.91 -6.58
CA ASP A 261 -5.87 -12.18 -7.98
C ASP A 261 -5.38 -10.91 -8.69
N ALA A 262 -4.32 -11.02 -9.48
CA ALA A 262 -3.73 -9.92 -10.23
C ALA A 262 -4.71 -9.27 -11.23
N ALA A 263 -5.74 -9.99 -11.68
CA ALA A 263 -6.82 -9.46 -12.51
C ALA A 263 -7.53 -8.27 -11.86
N HIS A 264 -7.66 -8.24 -10.53
CA HIS A 264 -8.22 -7.08 -9.83
C HIS A 264 -7.32 -5.84 -9.98
N LEU A 265 -5.99 -6.01 -9.91
CA LEU A 265 -5.06 -4.90 -10.11
C LEU A 265 -5.03 -4.45 -11.57
N ARG A 266 -5.21 -5.36 -12.52
CA ARG A 266 -5.39 -5.00 -13.93
C ARG A 266 -6.61 -4.09 -14.12
N GLN A 267 -7.74 -4.42 -13.49
CA GLN A 267 -8.94 -3.57 -13.50
C GLN A 267 -8.68 -2.20 -12.86
N VAL A 268 -7.92 -2.13 -11.77
CA VAL A 268 -7.53 -0.86 -11.11
C VAL A 268 -6.67 0.00 -12.05
N ALA A 269 -5.70 -0.62 -12.72
CA ALA A 269 -4.79 0.05 -13.64
C ALA A 269 -5.51 0.61 -14.88
N ASP A 270 -6.50 -0.11 -15.43
CA ASP A 270 -7.29 0.34 -16.58
C ASP A 270 -8.44 1.29 -16.22
N SER A 271 -8.81 1.36 -14.94
CA SER A 271 -9.88 2.25 -14.49
C SER A 271 -9.49 3.73 -14.66
N PRO A 272 -10.38 4.57 -15.22
CA PRO A 272 -10.17 6.02 -15.26
C PRO A 272 -10.39 6.69 -13.90
N ASP A 273 -10.98 5.98 -12.93
CA ASP A 273 -11.33 6.54 -11.64
C ASP A 273 -10.08 6.86 -10.82
N ARG A 274 -10.10 7.98 -10.12
CA ARG A 274 -9.00 8.32 -9.21
C ARG A 274 -8.81 7.31 -8.08
N ALA A 275 -9.91 6.68 -7.65
CA ALA A 275 -9.92 5.66 -6.60
C ALA A 275 -10.88 4.53 -6.99
N PRO A 276 -10.42 3.59 -7.82
CA PRO A 276 -11.24 2.49 -8.33
C PRO A 276 -11.84 1.67 -7.19
N LYS A 277 -13.06 1.19 -7.40
CA LYS A 277 -13.73 0.31 -6.43
C LYS A 277 -13.27 -1.12 -6.61
N LEU A 278 -13.16 -1.86 -5.51
CA LEU A 278 -12.88 -3.28 -5.46
C LEU A 278 -13.81 -3.96 -4.46
N LEU A 279 -14.15 -5.21 -4.74
CA LEU A 279 -14.90 -6.05 -3.79
C LEU A 279 -13.93 -7.02 -3.13
N LEU A 280 -13.60 -6.80 -1.85
CA LEU A 280 -12.74 -7.69 -1.08
C LEU A 280 -13.58 -8.38 0.00
N GLN A 281 -13.64 -9.72 -0.06
CA GLN A 281 -14.44 -10.54 0.87
C GLN A 281 -15.90 -10.06 1.03
N GLY A 282 -16.53 -9.63 -0.07
CA GLY A 282 -17.91 -9.13 -0.07
C GLY A 282 -18.08 -7.72 0.48
N LYS A 283 -17.00 -7.00 0.80
CA LYS A 283 -17.02 -5.59 1.21
C LYS A 283 -16.53 -4.70 0.07
N GLU A 284 -17.26 -3.62 -0.19
CA GLU A 284 -16.79 -2.59 -1.12
C GLU A 284 -15.64 -1.82 -0.46
N CYS A 285 -14.49 -1.82 -1.12
CA CYS A 285 -13.32 -1.03 -0.75
C CYS A 285 -12.93 -0.13 -1.92
N ARG A 286 -12.14 0.92 -1.65
CA ARG A 286 -11.55 1.76 -2.71
C ARG A 286 -10.05 1.62 -2.75
N PHE A 287 -9.47 1.46 -3.92
CA PHE A 287 -8.02 1.48 -4.06
C PHE A 287 -7.49 2.90 -3.82
N PHE A 288 -6.48 3.03 -2.98
CA PHE A 288 -5.95 4.33 -2.59
C PHE A 288 -5.34 5.05 -3.81
N PRO A 289 -5.67 6.34 -4.05
CA PRO A 289 -5.31 7.02 -5.30
C PRO A 289 -3.84 6.98 -5.68
N THR A 290 -2.93 7.13 -4.70
CA THR A 290 -1.49 7.11 -4.95
C THR A 290 -1.05 5.76 -5.50
N ASN A 291 -1.50 4.67 -4.87
CA ASN A 291 -1.20 3.30 -5.28
C ASN A 291 -1.88 2.95 -6.62
N ALA A 292 -3.11 3.42 -6.85
CA ALA A 292 -3.77 3.25 -8.14
C ALA A 292 -2.97 3.94 -9.26
N SER A 293 -2.42 5.12 -8.98
CA SER A 293 -1.63 5.88 -9.94
C SER A 293 -0.28 5.23 -10.23
N SER A 294 0.38 4.61 -9.24
CA SER A 294 1.64 3.89 -9.47
C SER A 294 1.44 2.65 -10.36
N LEU A 295 0.29 1.97 -10.27
CA LEU A 295 -0.06 0.85 -11.16
C LEU A 295 -0.34 1.27 -12.62
N ARG A 296 -0.50 2.58 -12.88
CA ARG A 296 -0.71 3.12 -14.22
C ARG A 296 0.58 3.50 -14.93
N LEU A 297 1.72 3.46 -14.23
CA LEU A 297 3.02 3.66 -14.85
C LEU A 297 3.27 2.56 -15.92
N PRO A 298 3.94 2.89 -17.05
CA PRO A 298 4.20 1.93 -18.12
C PRO A 298 4.83 0.63 -17.62
N GLU A 299 5.80 0.73 -16.72
CA GLU A 299 6.56 -0.39 -16.17
C GLU A 299 5.70 -1.26 -15.25
N ALA A 300 4.86 -0.64 -14.40
CA ALA A 300 3.92 -1.37 -13.56
C ALA A 300 2.84 -2.08 -14.40
N ARG A 301 2.41 -1.45 -15.50
CA ARG A 301 1.48 -2.06 -16.46
C ARG A 301 2.13 -3.25 -17.16
N ALA A 302 3.35 -3.10 -17.65
CA ALA A 302 4.12 -4.19 -18.26
C ALA A 302 4.31 -5.35 -17.28
N TRP A 303 4.64 -5.05 -16.02
CA TRP A 303 4.72 -6.04 -14.94
C TRP A 303 3.40 -6.81 -14.74
N LEU A 304 2.24 -6.13 -14.83
CA LEU A 304 0.92 -6.77 -14.78
C LEU A 304 0.52 -7.53 -16.06
N GLY A 305 1.34 -7.47 -17.12
CA GLY A 305 1.01 -8.02 -18.45
C GLY A 305 -0.03 -7.18 -19.21
N LEU A 306 -0.11 -5.88 -18.93
CA LEU A 306 -1.00 -4.95 -19.63
C LEU A 306 -0.28 -4.20 -20.75
N PRO A 307 -1.00 -3.83 -21.83
CA PRO A 307 -0.43 -3.01 -22.88
C PRO A 307 -0.12 -1.58 -22.37
N PRO A 308 0.84 -0.88 -23.00
CA PRO A 308 1.13 0.51 -22.70
C PRO A 308 -0.11 1.39 -22.96
N ILE A 309 -0.24 2.47 -22.18
CA ILE A 309 -1.31 3.45 -22.42
C ILE A 309 -0.93 4.24 -23.68
N VAL A 310 -1.66 4.04 -24.76
CA VAL A 310 -1.55 4.89 -25.94
C VAL A 310 -2.17 6.25 -25.57
N ALA A 311 -1.34 7.29 -25.49
CA ALA A 311 -1.83 8.65 -25.30
C ALA A 311 -2.84 8.97 -26.41
N LYS A 312 -4.06 9.34 -26.01
CA LYS A 312 -5.10 9.81 -26.92
C LYS A 312 -4.97 11.31 -27.15
#